data_AF-A0A144M7Y7-F1
#
_entry.id   AF-A0A144M7Y7-F1
#
_cell.length_a   1.000
_cell.length_b   1.000
_cell.length_c   1.000
_cell.angle_alpha   90.00
_cell.angle_beta   90.00
_cell.angle_gamma   90.00
#
_symmetry.space_group_name_H-M   'P 1'
#
loop_
_entity.id
_entity.type
_entity.pdbx_description
1 polymer ?
#
loop_
_entity_poly.entity_id
_entity_poly.type
_entity_poly.pdbx_seq_one_letter_code
_entity_poly.pdbx_strand_id
1 'polypeptide(L)'
;MTFVFGIGFAVFASIPFFLANAGINPLRKHVLRGINPDQAPSIGILVLFFFSAIAAFAFYEDKPPAGSSAARAQQAADPHGVKRRQPPTAFVRSAWPRVFAVGPVWAVCGVIAAFIWHAFAKDTGIPGTVWGDLTSSPLPAFALLFGLWATVNLSLALGAIADAFHRTLWAVFLIVSVLIAILAITIGVVASNILTVSPPAGLAVTAICLIITTVALIPARLFAVARARVTNRIDAAHEARLQSLLMALAPGENLMLHFADRDNPTGQILAATNQRLLLAAPTGTGTGSARPGPVRILDQAHPGQLRGASTKFRPAGHTTSVHFRDRPDMELVGGDPSEADTFAEALTALATTGRLPQEEET
;
A
#
# COMPACT_ATOMS: atom_id res chain seq x y z
N MET A 1 -13.47 7.02 14.16
CA MET A 1 -13.60 6.70 12.72
C MET A 1 -13.96 5.24 12.47
N THR A 2 -13.28 4.24 13.04
CA THR A 2 -13.55 2.79 12.78
C THR A 2 -15.01 2.38 12.96
N PHE A 3 -15.69 2.91 13.98
CA PHE A 3 -17.13 2.66 14.23
C PHE A 3 -18.04 3.32 13.18
N VAL A 4 -17.76 4.57 12.79
CA VAL A 4 -18.51 5.29 11.75
C VAL A 4 -18.38 4.59 10.39
N PHE A 5 -17.17 4.12 10.06
CA PHE A 5 -16.95 3.29 8.88
C PHE A 5 -17.70 1.96 8.95
N GLY A 6 -17.67 1.27 10.11
CA GLY A 6 -18.43 0.03 10.32
C GLY A 6 -19.94 0.19 10.16
N ILE A 7 -20.51 1.32 10.63
CA ILE A 7 -21.92 1.65 10.43
C ILE A 7 -22.22 1.93 8.96
N GLY A 8 -21.46 2.84 8.32
CA GLY A 8 -21.70 3.21 6.92
C GLY A 8 -21.64 2.00 6.01
N PHE A 9 -20.65 1.15 6.24
CA PHE A 9 -20.52 -0.15 5.61
C PHE A 9 -21.76 -1.05 5.78
N ALA A 10 -22.24 -1.23 7.02
CA ALA A 10 -23.36 -2.12 7.30
C ALA A 10 -24.64 -1.61 6.61
N VAL A 11 -24.81 -0.29 6.54
CA VAL A 11 -25.89 0.36 5.78
C VAL A 11 -25.75 0.08 4.28
N PHE A 12 -24.55 0.27 3.69
CA PHE A 12 -24.33 -0.02 2.27
C PHE A 12 -24.56 -1.50 1.93
N ALA A 13 -24.07 -2.42 2.77
CA ALA A 13 -24.30 -3.85 2.60
C ALA A 13 -25.77 -4.26 2.78
N SER A 14 -26.59 -3.44 3.45
CA SER A 14 -28.03 -3.65 3.59
C SER A 14 -28.82 -3.32 2.33
N ILE A 15 -28.29 -2.48 1.43
CA ILE A 15 -29.01 -2.06 0.21
C ILE A 15 -29.36 -3.27 -0.67
N PRO A 16 -28.43 -4.19 -1.01
CA PRO A 16 -28.76 -5.35 -1.82
C PRO A 16 -29.73 -6.32 -1.13
N PHE A 17 -29.66 -6.45 0.20
CA PHE A 17 -30.63 -7.24 0.96
C PHE A 17 -32.04 -6.69 0.78
N PHE A 18 -32.27 -5.41 1.06
CA PHE A 18 -33.61 -4.82 0.98
C PHE A 18 -34.15 -4.78 -0.45
N LEU A 19 -33.30 -4.55 -1.45
CA LEU A 19 -33.68 -4.63 -2.86
C LEU A 19 -34.12 -6.06 -3.23
N ALA A 20 -33.35 -7.08 -2.86
CA ALA A 20 -33.69 -8.47 -3.10
C ALA A 20 -34.95 -8.92 -2.34
N ASN A 21 -35.10 -8.50 -1.08
CA ASN A 21 -36.27 -8.81 -0.25
C ASN A 21 -37.56 -8.17 -0.82
N ALA A 22 -37.44 -6.99 -1.43
CA ALA A 22 -38.53 -6.33 -2.15
C ALA A 22 -38.76 -6.89 -3.57
N GLY A 23 -37.92 -7.83 -4.04
CA GLY A 23 -37.98 -8.39 -5.39
C GLY A 23 -37.49 -7.45 -6.51
N ILE A 24 -36.80 -6.36 -6.14
CA ILE A 24 -36.34 -5.32 -7.07
C ILE A 24 -34.97 -5.70 -7.63
N ASN A 25 -34.85 -5.78 -8.96
CA ASN A 25 -33.58 -5.97 -9.64
C ASN A 25 -33.08 -4.65 -10.27
N PRO A 26 -32.12 -3.94 -9.66
CA PRO A 26 -31.64 -2.66 -10.18
C PRO A 26 -30.82 -2.79 -11.48
N LEU A 27 -30.35 -4.00 -11.82
CA LEU A 27 -29.49 -4.25 -12.98
C LEU A 27 -30.26 -4.64 -14.24
N ARG A 28 -31.60 -4.79 -14.19
CA ARG A 28 -32.43 -5.10 -15.35
C ARG A 28 -33.48 -4.02 -15.60
N LYS A 29 -33.47 -3.46 -16.81
CA LYS A 29 -34.49 -2.53 -17.32
C LYS A 29 -35.85 -3.17 -17.65
N HIS A 30 -36.00 -4.50 -17.51
CA HIS A 30 -37.24 -5.21 -17.89
C HIS A 30 -37.85 -5.99 -16.72
N VAL A 31 -39.15 -5.74 -16.52
CA VAL A 31 -40.03 -6.09 -15.37
C VAL A 31 -40.28 -7.60 -15.17
N LEU A 32 -39.81 -8.48 -16.06
CA LEU A 32 -40.28 -9.87 -16.12
C LEU A 32 -39.44 -10.93 -15.36
N ARG A 33 -38.41 -10.54 -14.61
CA ARG A 33 -37.69 -11.48 -13.73
C ARG A 33 -37.16 -10.76 -12.48
N GLY A 34 -38.03 -10.59 -11.49
CA GLY A 34 -37.65 -10.11 -10.16
C GLY A 34 -36.66 -11.07 -9.49
N ILE A 35 -35.87 -10.56 -8.54
CA ILE A 35 -35.08 -11.41 -7.64
C ILE A 35 -36.08 -12.15 -6.73
N ASN A 36 -35.89 -13.45 -6.52
CA ASN A 36 -36.75 -14.18 -5.61
C ASN A 36 -36.40 -13.75 -4.16
N PRO A 37 -37.36 -13.30 -3.34
CA PRO A 37 -37.08 -12.78 -2.00
C PRO A 37 -36.42 -13.79 -1.04
N ASP A 38 -36.57 -15.09 -1.30
CA ASP A 38 -35.86 -16.17 -0.59
C ASP A 38 -34.32 -16.08 -0.72
N GLN A 39 -33.81 -15.43 -1.77
CA GLN A 39 -32.38 -15.22 -1.99
C GLN A 39 -31.83 -13.99 -1.26
N ALA A 40 -32.69 -13.14 -0.69
CA ALA A 40 -32.27 -11.90 -0.03
C ALA A 40 -31.22 -12.12 1.08
N PRO A 41 -31.36 -13.11 1.98
CA PRO A 41 -30.36 -13.38 3.02
C PRO A 41 -28.98 -13.73 2.43
N SER A 42 -28.96 -14.61 1.43
CA SER A 42 -27.72 -15.05 0.76
C SER A 42 -27.03 -13.89 0.04
N ILE A 43 -27.79 -13.03 -0.65
CA ILE A 43 -27.26 -11.83 -1.33
C ILE A 43 -26.72 -10.84 -0.29
N GLY A 44 -27.47 -10.57 0.78
CA GLY A 44 -27.05 -9.68 1.85
C GLY A 44 -25.75 -10.13 2.52
N ILE A 45 -25.66 -11.41 2.90
CA ILE A 45 -24.46 -11.98 3.53
C ILE A 45 -23.26 -12.03 2.59
N LEU A 46 -23.47 -12.38 1.31
CA LEU A 46 -22.40 -12.33 0.32
C LEU A 46 -21.79 -10.92 0.24
N VAL A 47 -22.65 -9.90 0.13
CA VAL A 47 -22.24 -8.51 0.05
C VAL A 47 -21.56 -8.05 1.35
N LEU A 48 -22.08 -8.46 2.50
CA LEU A 48 -21.50 -8.16 3.80
C LEU A 48 -20.09 -8.75 3.95
N PHE A 49 -19.88 -10.00 3.59
CA PHE A 49 -18.55 -10.61 3.68
C PHE A 49 -17.60 -10.04 2.63
N PHE A 50 -18.08 -9.80 1.41
CA PHE A 50 -17.30 -9.18 0.33
C PHE A 50 -16.79 -7.79 0.71
N PHE A 51 -17.68 -6.90 1.13
CA PHE A 51 -17.23 -5.58 1.54
C PHE A 51 -16.37 -5.68 2.81
N SER A 52 -16.63 -6.62 3.75
CA SER A 52 -15.81 -6.75 4.97
C SER A 52 -14.35 -7.01 4.61
N ALA A 53 -14.13 -7.74 3.51
CA ALA A 53 -12.81 -7.98 2.96
C ALA A 53 -12.22 -6.73 2.28
N ILE A 54 -13.01 -6.02 1.47
CA ILE A 54 -12.52 -4.86 0.69
C ILE A 54 -12.34 -3.60 1.54
N ALA A 55 -13.27 -3.30 2.44
CA ALA A 55 -13.21 -2.10 3.27
C ALA A 55 -11.98 -2.11 4.19
N ALA A 56 -11.50 -3.28 4.59
CA ALA A 56 -10.25 -3.41 5.35
C ALA A 56 -9.04 -2.84 4.57
N PHE A 57 -9.10 -2.90 3.24
CA PHE A 57 -8.17 -2.25 2.32
C PHE A 57 -8.45 -0.75 2.13
N ALA A 58 -9.65 -0.24 2.41
CA ALA A 58 -9.90 1.20 2.41
C ALA A 58 -9.32 1.89 3.67
N PHE A 59 -9.27 1.20 4.82
CA PHE A 59 -8.59 1.67 6.03
C PHE A 59 -7.05 1.78 5.86
N TYR A 60 -6.54 1.22 4.77
CA TYR A 60 -5.13 1.11 4.45
C TYR A 60 -4.60 2.34 3.67
N GLU A 61 -5.44 2.96 2.83
CA GLU A 61 -5.12 4.19 2.08
C GLU A 61 -5.48 5.47 2.86
N ASP A 62 -5.00 5.63 4.10
CA ASP A 62 -4.95 6.97 4.70
C ASP A 62 -3.74 7.71 4.09
N LYS A 63 -3.84 8.03 2.79
CA LYS A 63 -3.04 9.08 2.19
C LYS A 63 -3.46 10.36 2.91
N PRO A 64 -2.52 11.17 3.44
CA PRO A 64 -2.90 12.51 3.87
C PRO A 64 -3.61 13.17 2.68
N PRO A 65 -4.78 13.80 2.87
CA PRO A 65 -5.59 14.31 1.77
C PRO A 65 -4.71 15.16 0.85
N ALA A 66 -4.84 14.93 -0.45
CA ALA A 66 -4.16 15.74 -1.46
C ALA A 66 -4.52 17.20 -1.21
N GLY A 67 -3.53 18.00 -0.78
CA GLY A 67 -3.73 19.40 -0.39
C GLY A 67 -3.67 19.70 1.11
N SER A 68 -3.39 18.72 1.99
CA SER A 68 -3.06 19.03 3.39
C SER A 68 -1.85 19.97 3.46
N SER A 69 -1.91 20.95 4.36
CA SER A 69 -0.85 21.92 4.60
C SER A 69 0.50 21.26 4.94
N ALA A 70 0.49 20.04 5.48
CA ALA A 70 1.68 19.24 5.70
C ALA A 70 2.32 18.75 4.39
N ALA A 71 1.54 18.20 3.44
CA ALA A 71 2.06 17.77 2.13
C ALA A 71 2.59 18.97 1.32
N ARG A 72 1.88 20.10 1.38
CA ARG A 72 2.26 21.36 0.73
C ARG A 72 3.51 21.99 1.37
N ALA A 73 3.64 21.92 2.70
CA ALA A 73 4.85 22.34 3.43
C ALA A 73 6.03 21.39 3.19
N GLN A 74 5.78 20.08 3.03
CA GLN A 74 6.81 19.10 2.70
C GLN A 74 7.35 19.30 1.27
N GLN A 75 6.48 19.58 0.30
CA GLN A 75 6.89 19.91 -1.08
C GLN A 75 7.55 21.28 -1.18
N ALA A 76 7.11 22.27 -0.39
CA ALA A 76 7.76 23.58 -0.33
C ALA A 76 9.13 23.54 0.38
N ALA A 77 9.38 22.55 1.25
CA ALA A 77 10.64 22.39 1.98
C ALA A 77 11.73 21.67 1.17
N ASP A 78 11.40 21.02 0.06
CA ASP A 78 12.36 20.24 -0.74
C ASP A 78 12.26 20.59 -2.24
N PRO A 79 12.78 21.76 -2.66
CA PRO A 79 12.75 22.23 -4.05
C PRO A 79 13.68 21.43 -4.99
N HIS A 80 14.47 20.49 -4.47
CA HIS A 80 15.47 19.73 -5.24
C HIS A 80 15.05 18.28 -5.53
N GLY A 81 13.76 17.98 -5.44
CA GLY A 81 13.18 16.81 -6.12
C GLY A 81 13.52 15.46 -5.49
N VAL A 82 13.68 15.38 -4.15
CA VAL A 82 13.65 14.07 -3.51
C VAL A 82 12.20 13.55 -3.57
N LYS A 83 11.88 12.78 -4.63
CA LYS A 83 10.64 11.99 -4.69
C LYS A 83 10.69 10.97 -3.55
N ARG A 84 10.27 11.38 -2.35
CA ARG A 84 10.13 10.49 -1.19
C ARG A 84 9.15 9.40 -1.59
N ARG A 85 9.58 8.13 -1.48
CA ARG A 85 8.66 6.98 -1.61
C ARG A 85 7.47 7.21 -0.67
N GLN A 86 6.27 6.91 -1.16
CA GLN A 86 5.01 7.15 -0.43
C GLN A 86 5.13 6.69 1.03
N PRO A 87 4.68 7.49 2.01
CA PRO A 87 4.80 7.15 3.43
C PRO A 87 4.17 5.78 3.72
N PRO A 88 4.61 5.07 4.78
CA PRO A 88 4.06 3.75 5.09
C PRO A 88 2.56 3.88 5.30
N THR A 89 1.77 2.85 4.96
CA THR A 89 0.31 2.91 5.12
C THR A 89 -0.09 3.17 6.58
N ALA A 90 -1.31 3.64 6.80
CA ALA A 90 -1.84 3.84 8.15
C ALA A 90 -1.87 2.53 8.97
N PHE A 91 -1.92 1.38 8.30
CA PHE A 91 -1.89 0.05 8.92
C PHE A 91 -0.55 -0.27 9.61
N VAL A 92 0.58 0.09 8.99
CA VAL A 92 1.92 -0.04 9.58
C VAL A 92 2.15 1.02 10.66
N ARG A 93 1.59 2.22 10.51
CA ARG A 93 1.78 3.34 11.45
C ARG A 93 0.90 3.25 12.71
N SER A 94 -0.26 2.62 12.63
CA SER A 94 -1.23 2.59 13.73
C SER A 94 -0.81 1.67 14.90
N ALA A 95 -1.30 1.93 16.10
CA ALA A 95 -1.04 1.07 17.25
C ALA A 95 -1.75 -0.29 17.12
N TRP A 96 -1.16 -1.36 17.65
CA TRP A 96 -1.75 -2.71 17.66
C TRP A 96 -3.22 -2.76 18.10
N PRO A 97 -3.63 -2.07 19.19
CA PRO A 97 -5.03 -2.10 19.63
C PRO A 97 -6.00 -1.55 18.59
N ARG A 98 -5.59 -0.53 17.82
CA ARG A 98 -6.43 0.08 16.78
C ARG A 98 -6.65 -0.89 15.61
N VAL A 99 -5.62 -1.65 15.24
CA VAL A 99 -5.68 -2.64 14.17
C VAL A 99 -6.55 -3.84 14.58
N PHE A 100 -6.33 -4.37 15.78
CA PHE A 100 -7.13 -5.49 16.28
C PHE A 100 -8.59 -5.12 16.59
N ALA A 101 -8.90 -3.83 16.79
CA ALA A 101 -10.27 -3.39 17.00
C ALA A 101 -11.12 -3.34 15.72
N VAL A 102 -10.53 -3.31 14.52
CA VAL A 102 -11.29 -3.21 13.26
C VAL A 102 -12.19 -4.41 13.07
N GLY A 103 -11.64 -5.63 13.18
CA GLY A 103 -12.36 -6.89 12.99
C GLY A 103 -13.59 -7.04 13.91
N PRO A 104 -13.44 -6.96 15.24
CA PRO A 104 -14.55 -7.07 16.17
C PRO A 104 -15.63 -6.01 15.96
N VAL A 105 -15.24 -4.75 15.76
CA VAL A 105 -16.22 -3.65 15.61
C VAL A 105 -17.07 -3.85 14.36
N TRP A 106 -16.45 -4.24 13.25
CA TRP A 106 -17.16 -4.46 11.99
C TRP A 106 -18.01 -5.72 12.03
N ALA A 107 -17.51 -6.79 12.67
CA ALA A 107 -18.29 -7.99 12.89
C ALA A 107 -19.56 -7.72 13.70
N VAL A 108 -19.46 -6.93 14.78
CA VAL A 108 -20.64 -6.51 15.57
C VAL A 108 -21.62 -5.70 14.73
N CYS A 109 -21.15 -4.74 13.94
CA CYS A 109 -22.03 -3.96 13.04
C CYS A 109 -22.74 -4.86 12.01
N GLY A 110 -22.03 -5.84 11.44
CA GLY A 110 -22.60 -6.79 10.48
C GLY A 110 -23.61 -7.75 11.11
N VAL A 111 -23.37 -8.21 12.34
CA VAL A 111 -24.34 -9.04 13.08
C VAL A 111 -25.60 -8.23 13.41
N ILE A 112 -25.46 -6.98 13.83
CA ILE A 112 -26.62 -6.08 14.06
C ILE A 112 -27.42 -5.91 12.77
N ALA A 113 -26.75 -5.71 11.62
CA ALA A 113 -27.42 -5.65 10.33
C ALA A 113 -28.16 -6.96 10.01
N ALA A 114 -27.55 -8.12 10.23
CA ALA A 114 -28.20 -9.42 10.01
C ALA A 114 -29.45 -9.62 10.89
N PHE A 115 -29.45 -9.16 12.15
CA PHE A 115 -30.64 -9.16 13.00
C PHE A 115 -31.76 -8.28 12.44
N ILE A 116 -31.41 -7.07 11.98
CA ILE A 116 -32.36 -6.16 11.33
C ILE A 116 -32.93 -6.83 10.07
N TRP A 117 -32.06 -7.41 9.23
CA TRP A 117 -32.48 -8.10 8.02
C TRP A 117 -33.45 -9.24 8.31
N HIS A 118 -33.14 -10.08 9.30
CA HIS A 118 -33.98 -11.21 9.69
C HIS A 118 -35.37 -10.76 10.16
N ALA A 119 -35.45 -9.66 10.92
CA ALA A 119 -36.73 -9.08 11.35
C ALA A 119 -37.61 -8.57 10.20
N PHE A 120 -37.01 -8.20 9.06
CA PHE A 120 -37.72 -7.74 7.86
C PHE A 120 -37.79 -8.77 6.73
N ALA A 121 -37.18 -9.94 6.92
CA ALA A 121 -37.06 -10.94 5.88
C ALA A 121 -38.43 -11.55 5.57
N LYS A 122 -38.76 -11.62 4.28
CA LYS A 122 -39.97 -12.32 3.82
C LYS A 122 -39.88 -13.83 4.09
N ASP A 123 -38.67 -14.37 4.04
CA ASP A 123 -38.35 -15.75 4.40
C ASP A 123 -37.32 -15.76 5.54
N THR A 124 -37.76 -16.24 6.71
CA THR A 124 -36.94 -16.35 7.91
C THR A 124 -36.05 -17.59 7.90
N GLY A 125 -36.13 -18.43 6.86
CA GLY A 125 -35.29 -19.60 6.66
C GLY A 125 -35.85 -20.89 7.23
N ILE A 126 -35.06 -21.95 7.05
CA ILE A 126 -35.39 -23.31 7.48
C ILE A 126 -34.95 -23.48 8.95
N PRO A 127 -35.84 -23.92 9.86
CA PRO A 127 -35.47 -24.22 11.25
C PRO A 127 -34.29 -25.20 11.34
N GLY A 128 -33.39 -24.99 12.31
CA GLY A 128 -32.18 -25.80 12.46
C GLY A 128 -31.01 -25.33 11.61
N THR A 129 -31.12 -24.18 10.94
CA THR A 129 -30.04 -23.55 10.17
C THR A 129 -29.57 -22.25 10.81
N VAL A 130 -28.39 -21.77 10.43
CA VAL A 130 -27.85 -20.48 10.91
C VAL A 130 -28.82 -19.32 10.63
N TRP A 131 -29.43 -19.25 9.44
CA TRP A 131 -30.42 -18.20 9.16
C TRP A 131 -31.74 -18.42 9.92
N GLY A 132 -32.25 -19.66 9.92
CA GLY A 132 -33.52 -20.02 10.56
C GLY A 132 -33.54 -19.76 12.07
N ASP A 133 -32.43 -19.99 12.75
CA ASP A 133 -32.35 -19.95 14.20
C ASP A 133 -31.73 -18.65 14.74
N LEU A 134 -31.52 -17.63 13.89
CA LEU A 134 -30.76 -16.42 14.25
C LEU A 134 -31.31 -15.69 15.48
N THR A 135 -32.63 -15.64 15.65
CA THR A 135 -33.31 -15.01 16.79
C THR A 135 -33.64 -16.00 17.92
N SER A 136 -33.53 -17.29 17.66
CA SER A 136 -33.92 -18.37 18.57
C SER A 136 -32.76 -18.86 19.43
N SER A 137 -31.52 -18.53 19.04
CA SER A 137 -30.28 -19.02 19.64
C SER A 137 -29.15 -18.00 19.47
N PRO A 138 -28.20 -17.90 20.40
CA PRO A 138 -27.01 -17.06 20.23
C PRO A 138 -25.98 -17.68 19.26
N LEU A 139 -26.04 -18.99 18.99
CA LEU A 139 -25.01 -19.69 18.21
C LEU A 139 -24.86 -19.15 16.78
N PRO A 140 -25.94 -18.90 16.02
CA PRO A 140 -25.82 -18.31 14.69
C PRO A 140 -25.20 -16.92 14.70
N ALA A 141 -25.52 -16.09 15.70
CA ALA A 141 -24.95 -14.76 15.83
C ALA A 141 -23.43 -14.83 16.07
N PHE A 142 -22.96 -15.77 16.90
CA PHE A 142 -21.53 -16.01 17.10
C PHE A 142 -20.85 -16.57 15.84
N ALA A 143 -21.51 -17.45 15.09
CA ALA A 143 -20.98 -17.94 13.82
C ALA A 143 -20.76 -16.80 12.81
N LEU A 144 -21.75 -15.90 12.66
CA LEU A 144 -21.63 -14.71 11.81
C LEU A 144 -20.54 -13.75 12.32
N LEU A 145 -20.49 -13.52 13.64
CA LEU A 145 -19.49 -12.66 14.26
C LEU A 145 -18.07 -13.15 13.96
N PHE A 146 -17.79 -14.43 14.19
CA PHE A 146 -16.47 -15.01 13.97
C PHE A 146 -16.12 -15.07 12.48
N GLY A 147 -17.07 -15.36 11.60
CA GLY A 147 -16.86 -15.35 10.15
C GLY A 147 -16.49 -13.95 9.64
N LEU A 148 -17.23 -12.92 10.04
CA LEU A 148 -16.97 -11.54 9.64
C LEU A 148 -15.62 -11.06 10.18
N TRP A 149 -15.32 -11.34 11.46
CA TRP A 149 -14.04 -10.97 12.05
C TRP A 149 -12.88 -11.69 11.36
N ALA A 150 -12.99 -13.00 11.11
CA ALA A 150 -11.98 -13.76 10.38
C ALA A 150 -11.70 -13.16 8.98
N THR A 151 -12.76 -12.75 8.29
CA THR A 151 -12.68 -12.13 6.95
C THR A 151 -11.89 -10.81 6.98
N VAL A 152 -12.15 -9.97 7.98
CA VAL A 152 -11.40 -8.72 8.18
C VAL A 152 -9.94 -9.03 8.50
N ASN A 153 -9.66 -9.96 9.42
CA ASN A 153 -8.29 -10.32 9.79
C ASN A 153 -7.48 -10.85 8.59
N LEU A 154 -8.08 -11.70 7.77
CA LEU A 154 -7.46 -12.23 6.56
C LEU A 154 -7.12 -11.13 5.56
N SER A 155 -8.05 -10.19 5.36
CA SER A 155 -7.87 -9.08 4.42
C SER A 155 -6.80 -8.11 4.91
N LEU A 156 -6.75 -7.84 6.22
CA LEU A 156 -5.66 -7.06 6.83
C LEU A 156 -4.30 -7.77 6.71
N ALA A 157 -4.25 -9.10 6.85
CA ALA A 157 -3.02 -9.87 6.70
C ALA A 157 -2.48 -9.79 5.26
N LEU A 158 -3.36 -9.97 4.26
CA LEU A 158 -2.99 -9.83 2.85
C LEU A 158 -2.62 -8.38 2.48
N GLY A 159 -3.35 -7.40 3.01
CA GLY A 159 -2.99 -5.99 2.89
C GLY A 159 -1.59 -5.70 3.44
N ALA A 160 -1.24 -6.25 4.62
CA ALA A 160 0.11 -6.10 5.19
C ALA A 160 1.20 -6.64 4.25
N ILE A 161 0.94 -7.78 3.59
CA ILE A 161 1.86 -8.35 2.61
C ILE A 161 1.95 -7.44 1.39
N ALA A 162 0.83 -6.93 0.87
CA ALA A 162 0.84 -5.97 -0.22
C ALA A 162 1.70 -4.74 0.11
N ASP A 163 1.63 -4.22 1.35
CA ASP A 163 2.35 -3.00 1.77
C ASP A 163 3.84 -3.21 1.76
N ALA A 164 4.24 -4.39 2.22
CA ALA A 164 5.63 -4.78 2.24
C ALA A 164 6.23 -4.63 0.84
N PHE A 165 5.49 -4.97 -0.22
CA PHE A 165 5.99 -4.93 -1.60
C PHE A 165 5.65 -3.66 -2.38
N HIS A 166 4.71 -2.82 -1.91
CA HIS A 166 4.23 -1.63 -2.62
C HIS A 166 5.35 -0.70 -3.11
N ARG A 167 6.40 -0.55 -2.31
CA ARG A 167 7.52 0.36 -2.59
C ARG A 167 8.61 -0.21 -3.51
N THR A 168 8.69 -1.53 -3.65
CA THR A 168 9.80 -2.20 -4.34
C THR A 168 9.36 -2.93 -5.60
N LEU A 169 8.13 -3.46 -5.63
CA LEU A 169 7.61 -4.26 -6.74
C LEU A 169 6.11 -3.98 -6.89
N TRP A 170 5.79 -2.93 -7.66
CA TRP A 170 4.40 -2.53 -7.90
C TRP A 170 3.56 -3.66 -8.52
N ALA A 171 4.17 -4.50 -9.37
CA ALA A 171 3.52 -5.69 -9.93
C ALA A 171 3.06 -6.67 -8.84
N VAL A 172 3.85 -6.90 -7.79
CA VAL A 172 3.48 -7.78 -6.67
C VAL A 172 2.32 -7.18 -5.87
N PHE A 173 2.34 -5.87 -5.65
CA PHE A 173 1.23 -5.16 -5.02
C PHE A 173 -0.08 -5.32 -5.81
N LEU A 174 -0.03 -5.17 -7.14
CA LEU A 174 -1.20 -5.34 -8.01
C LEU A 174 -1.71 -6.79 -7.97
N ILE A 175 -0.81 -7.77 -8.08
CA ILE A 175 -1.17 -9.20 -8.01
C ILE A 175 -1.85 -9.54 -6.68
N VAL A 176 -1.29 -9.08 -5.55
CA VAL A 176 -1.89 -9.33 -4.23
C VAL A 176 -3.24 -8.63 -4.09
N SER A 177 -3.40 -7.41 -4.62
CA SER A 177 -4.67 -6.68 -4.60
C SER A 177 -5.76 -7.38 -5.40
N VAL A 178 -5.43 -7.92 -6.58
CA VAL A 178 -6.35 -8.74 -7.39
C VAL A 178 -6.69 -10.04 -6.66
N LEU A 179 -5.72 -10.68 -6.02
CA LEU A 179 -5.94 -11.89 -5.23
C LEU A 179 -6.91 -11.64 -4.06
N ILE A 180 -6.80 -10.50 -3.38
CA ILE A 180 -7.73 -10.09 -2.33
C ILE A 180 -9.15 -9.96 -2.89
N ALA A 181 -9.32 -9.34 -4.06
CA ALA A 181 -10.64 -9.19 -4.67
C ALA A 181 -11.28 -10.56 -5.02
N ILE A 182 -10.51 -11.48 -5.61
CA ILE A 182 -10.97 -12.84 -5.93
C ILE A 182 -11.31 -13.61 -4.66
N LEU A 183 -10.48 -13.49 -3.63
CA LEU A 183 -10.69 -14.13 -2.34
C LEU A 183 -11.93 -13.57 -1.64
N ALA A 184 -12.17 -12.26 -1.70
CA ALA A 184 -13.36 -11.62 -1.15
C ALA A 184 -14.65 -12.17 -1.78
N ILE A 185 -14.66 -12.36 -3.11
CA ILE A 185 -15.79 -12.97 -3.82
C ILE A 185 -15.98 -14.42 -3.35
N THR A 186 -14.90 -15.19 -3.31
CA THR A 186 -14.93 -16.59 -2.86
C THR A 186 -15.46 -16.71 -1.43
N ILE A 187 -14.98 -15.87 -0.51
CA ILE A 187 -15.45 -15.81 0.88
C ILE A 187 -16.93 -15.44 0.93
N GLY A 188 -17.38 -14.45 0.15
CA GLY A 188 -18.79 -14.08 0.09
C GLY A 188 -19.69 -15.24 -0.36
N VAL A 189 -19.26 -15.98 -1.38
CA VAL A 189 -19.98 -17.18 -1.86
C VAL A 189 -20.01 -18.28 -0.80
N VAL A 190 -18.87 -18.61 -0.19
CA VAL A 190 -18.80 -19.63 0.86
C VAL A 190 -19.62 -19.21 2.09
N ALA A 191 -19.56 -17.93 2.49
CA ALA A 191 -20.31 -17.40 3.62
C ALA A 191 -21.83 -17.45 3.40
N SER A 192 -22.30 -17.21 2.17
CA SER A 192 -23.73 -17.37 1.86
C SER A 192 -24.23 -18.82 2.07
N ASN A 193 -23.36 -19.82 1.89
CA ASN A 193 -23.69 -21.21 2.18
C ASN A 193 -23.68 -21.54 3.68
N ILE A 194 -23.03 -20.74 4.54
CA ILE A 194 -23.09 -20.93 6.01
C ILE A 194 -24.53 -20.81 6.52
N LEU A 195 -25.36 -20.00 5.85
CA LEU A 195 -26.75 -19.77 6.23
C LEU A 195 -27.59 -21.04 6.28
N THR A 196 -27.26 -22.05 5.48
CA THR A 196 -28.02 -23.31 5.36
C THR A 196 -27.44 -24.44 6.20
N VAL A 197 -26.33 -24.21 6.90
CA VAL A 197 -25.67 -25.22 7.75
C VAL A 197 -26.27 -25.18 9.16
N SER A 198 -26.13 -26.25 9.93
CA SER A 198 -26.52 -26.25 11.35
C SER A 198 -25.69 -25.24 12.16
N PRO A 199 -26.28 -24.55 13.16
CA PRO A 199 -25.57 -23.56 13.97
C PRO A 199 -24.28 -24.05 14.63
N PRO A 200 -24.20 -25.29 15.19
CA PRO A 200 -22.96 -25.79 15.79
C PRO A 200 -21.83 -25.95 14.77
N ALA A 201 -22.14 -26.43 13.56
CA ALA A 201 -21.15 -26.61 12.51
C ALA A 201 -20.69 -25.26 11.95
N GLY A 202 -21.62 -24.32 11.74
CA GLY A 202 -21.30 -22.94 11.33
C GLY A 202 -20.37 -22.25 12.33
N LEU A 203 -20.64 -22.39 13.62
CA LEU A 203 -19.79 -21.85 14.69
C LEU A 203 -18.40 -22.50 14.70
N ALA A 204 -18.32 -23.82 14.61
CA ALA A 204 -17.04 -24.54 14.64
C ALA A 204 -16.11 -24.10 13.49
N VAL A 205 -16.65 -24.04 12.27
CA VAL A 205 -15.87 -23.63 11.08
C VAL A 205 -15.40 -22.18 11.23
N THR A 206 -16.29 -21.26 11.59
CA THR A 206 -15.96 -19.83 11.70
C THR A 206 -15.01 -19.53 12.86
N ALA A 207 -15.11 -20.25 13.97
CA ALA A 207 -14.17 -20.15 15.09
C ALA A 207 -12.75 -20.61 14.68
N ILE A 208 -12.62 -21.73 13.96
CA ILE A 208 -11.34 -22.20 13.44
C ILE A 208 -10.74 -21.17 12.47
N CYS A 209 -11.55 -20.64 11.55
CA CYS A 209 -11.11 -19.57 10.64
C CYS A 209 -10.63 -18.32 11.41
N LEU A 210 -11.33 -17.92 12.48
CA LEU A 210 -10.92 -16.77 13.28
C LEU A 210 -9.55 -17.01 13.95
N ILE A 211 -9.32 -18.20 14.51
CA ILE A 211 -8.02 -18.55 15.12
C ILE A 211 -6.91 -18.47 14.07
N ILE A 212 -7.09 -19.13 12.92
CA ILE A 212 -6.09 -19.18 11.84
C ILE A 212 -5.77 -17.76 11.34
N THR A 213 -6.79 -16.96 11.06
CA THR A 213 -6.62 -15.61 10.51
C THR A 213 -6.01 -14.64 11.52
N THR A 214 -6.33 -14.78 12.80
CA THR A 214 -5.69 -14.00 13.87
C THR A 214 -4.21 -14.35 14.01
N VAL A 215 -3.88 -15.64 13.99
CA VAL A 215 -2.49 -16.13 14.03
C VAL A 215 -1.71 -15.70 12.78
N ALA A 216 -2.33 -15.65 11.61
CA ALA A 216 -1.71 -15.18 10.37
C ALA A 216 -1.48 -13.66 10.33
N LEU A 217 -2.37 -12.87 10.93
CA LEU A 217 -2.28 -11.40 10.94
C LEU A 217 -1.05 -10.87 11.67
N ILE A 218 -0.67 -11.51 12.78
CA ILE A 218 0.49 -11.11 13.60
C ILE A 218 1.81 -11.13 12.80
N PRO A 219 2.25 -12.25 12.21
CA PRO A 219 3.50 -12.31 11.46
C PRO A 219 3.44 -11.47 10.19
N ALA A 220 2.31 -11.42 9.48
CA ALA A 220 2.14 -10.57 8.30
C ALA A 220 2.41 -9.10 8.62
N ARG A 221 1.88 -8.62 9.75
CA ARG A 221 2.10 -7.25 10.20
C ARG A 221 3.53 -7.01 10.67
N LEU A 222 4.12 -7.94 11.42
CA LEU A 222 5.52 -7.82 11.85
C LEU A 222 6.47 -7.73 10.65
N PHE A 223 6.22 -8.54 9.61
CA PHE A 223 6.97 -8.50 8.36
C PHE A 223 6.84 -7.14 7.66
N ALA A 224 5.61 -6.62 7.52
CA ALA A 224 5.37 -5.31 6.91
C ALA A 224 6.08 -4.18 7.67
N VAL A 225 6.01 -4.17 9.01
CA VAL A 225 6.70 -3.19 9.86
C VAL A 225 8.21 -3.30 9.72
N ALA A 226 8.76 -4.52 9.76
CA ALA A 226 10.20 -4.74 9.62
C ALA A 226 10.71 -4.20 8.28
N ARG A 227 10.00 -4.50 7.19
CA ARG A 227 10.37 -4.01 5.86
C ARG A 227 10.23 -2.51 5.74
N ALA A 228 9.15 -1.91 6.24
CA ALA A 228 8.98 -0.47 6.27
C ALA A 228 10.12 0.24 7.04
N ARG A 229 10.60 -0.35 8.14
CA ARG A 229 11.76 0.17 8.88
C ARG A 229 13.04 0.12 8.05
N VAL A 230 13.29 -0.97 7.32
CA VAL A 230 14.45 -1.09 6.43
C VAL A 230 14.38 -0.03 5.34
N THR A 231 13.24 0.10 4.65
CA THR A 231 13.07 1.10 3.59
C THR A 231 13.20 2.53 4.13
N ASN A 232 12.59 2.85 5.28
CA ASN A 232 12.73 4.19 5.87
C ASN A 232 14.18 4.50 6.30
N ARG A 233 14.96 3.49 6.72
CA ARG A 233 16.40 3.67 7.02
C ARG A 233 17.20 3.98 5.76
N ILE A 234 16.90 3.28 4.67
CA ILE A 234 17.50 3.52 3.36
C ILE A 234 17.19 4.95 2.88
N ASP A 235 15.92 5.36 2.94
CA ASP A 235 15.47 6.69 2.55
C ASP A 235 16.13 7.79 3.40
N ALA A 236 16.18 7.61 4.73
CA ALA A 236 16.81 8.57 5.64
C ALA A 236 18.33 8.67 5.43
N ALA A 237 19.01 7.56 5.12
CA ALA A 237 20.43 7.56 4.82
C ALA A 237 20.73 8.30 3.51
N HIS A 238 19.88 8.11 2.49
CA HIS A 238 19.97 8.84 1.23
C HIS A 238 19.75 10.35 1.43
N GLU A 239 18.71 10.74 2.18
CA GLU A 239 18.41 12.14 2.51
C GLU A 239 19.57 12.80 3.27
N ALA A 240 20.12 12.13 4.29
CA ALA A 240 21.27 12.64 5.02
C ALA A 240 22.50 12.83 4.11
N ARG A 241 22.75 11.91 3.17
CA ARG A 241 23.86 12.02 2.23
C ARG A 241 23.67 13.19 1.26
N LEU A 242 22.45 13.39 0.76
CA LEU A 242 22.13 14.51 -0.12
C LEU A 242 22.28 15.85 0.62
N GLN A 243 21.83 15.94 1.87
CA GLN A 243 22.04 17.12 2.71
C GLN A 243 23.53 17.41 2.93
N SER A 244 24.36 16.41 3.20
CA SER A 244 25.81 16.58 3.28
C SER A 244 26.42 17.07 1.97
N LEU A 245 25.95 16.59 0.82
CA LEU A 245 26.40 17.05 -0.48
C LEU A 245 26.05 18.53 -0.68
N LEU A 246 24.82 18.93 -0.36
CA LEU A 246 24.37 20.33 -0.45
C LEU A 246 25.19 21.25 0.45
N MET A 247 25.57 20.80 1.64
CA MET A 247 26.46 21.57 2.54
C MET A 247 27.90 21.67 2.03
N ALA A 248 28.33 20.79 1.13
CA ALA A 248 29.66 20.79 0.54
C ALA A 248 29.76 21.63 -0.76
N LEU A 249 28.63 22.14 -1.28
CA LEU A 249 28.60 22.98 -2.47
C LEU A 249 29.18 24.38 -2.17
N ALA A 250 29.80 25.00 -3.17
CA ALA A 250 30.31 26.36 -3.05
C ALA A 250 29.15 27.37 -2.92
N PRO A 251 29.38 28.56 -2.32
CA PRO A 251 28.36 29.62 -2.32
C PRO A 251 27.90 29.96 -3.75
N GLY A 252 26.60 29.86 -4.03
CA GLY A 252 26.01 30.09 -5.35
C GLY A 252 26.03 28.88 -6.31
N GLU A 253 26.55 27.73 -5.86
CA GLU A 253 26.45 26.46 -6.56
C GLU A 253 25.13 25.76 -6.21
N ASN A 254 24.35 25.41 -7.24
CA ASN A 254 23.03 24.80 -7.09
C ASN A 254 23.02 23.40 -7.72
N LEU A 255 22.44 22.44 -7.00
CA LEU A 255 22.23 21.08 -7.49
C LEU A 255 21.15 21.06 -8.58
N MET A 256 21.50 20.51 -9.76
CA MET A 256 20.60 20.37 -10.90
C MET A 256 20.04 18.96 -11.03
N LEU A 257 20.90 17.94 -10.92
CA LEU A 257 20.54 16.52 -10.98
C LEU A 257 21.38 15.71 -10.00
N HIS A 258 20.85 14.60 -9.52
CA HIS A 258 21.63 13.62 -8.77
C HIS A 258 21.14 12.20 -9.03
N PHE A 259 22.05 11.24 -8.89
CA PHE A 259 21.78 9.82 -8.94
C PHE A 259 22.68 9.11 -7.92
N ALA A 260 22.11 8.19 -7.17
CA ALA A 260 22.85 7.46 -6.15
C ALA A 260 22.24 6.07 -5.98
N ASP A 261 23.09 5.10 -5.66
CA ASP A 261 22.61 3.83 -5.15
C ASP A 261 22.02 4.03 -3.75
N ARG A 262 20.69 3.97 -3.65
CA ARG A 262 19.97 4.07 -2.38
C ARG A 262 20.17 2.84 -1.52
N ASP A 263 20.23 1.66 -2.11
CA ASP A 263 20.36 0.40 -1.39
C ASP A 263 21.78 0.20 -0.81
N ASN A 264 22.77 0.96 -1.32
CA ASN A 264 24.10 1.07 -0.74
C ASN A 264 24.25 2.39 0.06
N PRO A 265 23.97 2.42 1.37
CA PRO A 265 24.08 3.61 2.22
C PRO A 265 25.54 4.11 2.41
N THR A 266 26.53 3.35 1.99
CA THR A 266 27.95 3.76 1.91
C THR A 266 28.39 4.13 0.49
N GLY A 267 27.48 4.03 -0.48
CA GLY A 267 27.75 4.22 -1.91
C GLY A 267 28.01 5.67 -2.30
N GLN A 268 28.33 5.84 -3.58
CA GLN A 268 28.65 7.13 -4.18
C GLN A 268 27.36 7.87 -4.58
N ILE A 269 27.46 9.18 -4.81
CA ILE A 269 26.46 10.01 -5.49
C ILE A 269 27.13 10.59 -6.73
N LEU A 270 26.50 10.41 -7.88
CA LEU A 270 26.72 11.24 -9.06
C LEU A 270 25.80 12.46 -8.99
N ALA A 271 26.36 13.65 -9.13
CA ALA A 271 25.60 14.88 -9.11
C ALA A 271 26.05 15.83 -10.22
N ALA A 272 25.10 16.57 -10.78
CA ALA A 272 25.37 17.69 -11.66
C ALA A 272 24.89 18.97 -10.98
N THR A 273 25.75 19.97 -10.93
CA THR A 273 25.43 21.32 -10.46
C THR A 273 25.49 22.30 -11.64
N ASN A 274 25.05 23.53 -11.40
CA ASN A 274 25.22 24.63 -12.36
C ASN A 274 26.71 24.98 -12.65
N GLN A 275 27.65 24.46 -11.87
CA GLN A 275 29.08 24.78 -11.99
C GLN A 275 29.97 23.58 -12.33
N ARG A 276 29.58 22.36 -11.96
CA ARG A 276 30.40 21.15 -12.14
C ARG A 276 29.60 19.86 -12.04
N LEU A 277 30.15 18.79 -12.59
CA LEU A 277 29.73 17.42 -12.30
C LEU A 277 30.61 16.85 -11.18
N LEU A 278 30.00 16.10 -10.29
CA LEU A 278 30.59 15.61 -9.05
C LEU A 278 30.33 14.12 -8.90
N LEU A 279 31.38 13.37 -8.57
CA LEU A 279 31.26 12.05 -7.96
C LEU A 279 31.69 12.18 -6.51
N ALA A 280 30.79 11.88 -5.58
CA ALA A 280 31.02 12.11 -4.17
C ALA A 280 30.69 10.86 -3.33
N ALA A 281 31.41 10.66 -2.22
CA ALA A 281 31.18 9.55 -1.31
C ALA A 281 31.17 10.01 0.15
N PRO A 282 30.41 9.35 1.04
CA PRO A 282 30.49 9.60 2.48
C PRO A 282 31.91 9.34 3.03
N THR A 283 32.39 10.19 3.94
CA THR A 283 33.72 10.03 4.57
C THR A 283 33.79 8.99 5.70
N GLY A 284 32.66 8.41 6.12
CA GLY A 284 32.65 7.40 7.19
C GLY A 284 31.54 6.36 7.03
N THR A 285 31.83 5.13 7.46
CA THR A 285 30.92 3.98 7.54
C THR A 285 30.14 3.93 8.87
N GLY A 286 29.98 5.08 9.54
CA GLY A 286 29.55 5.17 10.93
C GLY A 286 28.15 4.61 11.18
N THR A 287 28.09 3.54 11.96
CA THR A 287 26.89 2.88 12.51
C THR A 287 26.13 3.72 13.56
N GLY A 288 26.31 5.05 13.58
CA GLY A 288 25.80 5.94 14.64
C GLY A 288 24.78 6.98 14.15
N SER A 289 23.66 7.11 14.86
CA SER A 289 22.48 7.90 14.48
C SER A 289 22.59 9.43 14.71
N ALA A 290 23.76 10.06 14.57
CA ALA A 290 23.87 11.48 14.89
C ALA A 290 24.87 12.21 13.99
N ARG A 291 24.30 13.08 13.13
CA ARG A 291 24.89 13.93 12.09
C ARG A 291 25.17 13.28 10.73
N PRO A 292 24.77 13.95 9.63
CA PRO A 292 25.29 13.64 8.30
C PRO A 292 26.82 13.70 8.34
N GLY A 293 27.49 12.60 8.02
CA GLY A 293 28.95 12.59 7.89
C GLY A 293 29.38 13.51 6.74
N PRO A 294 30.59 14.09 6.77
CA PRO A 294 31.09 14.87 5.64
C PRO A 294 31.08 14.05 4.36
N VAL A 295 30.75 14.66 3.23
CA VAL A 295 30.89 14.03 1.91
C VAL A 295 32.24 14.45 1.32
N ARG A 296 33.00 13.48 0.82
CA ARG A 296 34.25 13.69 0.09
C ARG A 296 33.94 13.66 -1.40
N ILE A 297 34.35 14.71 -2.10
CA ILE A 297 34.36 14.72 -3.56
C ILE A 297 35.50 13.80 -4.01
N LEU A 298 35.15 12.73 -4.71
CA LEU A 298 36.10 11.77 -5.28
C LEU A 298 36.60 12.25 -6.64
N ASP A 299 35.69 12.82 -7.44
CA ASP A 299 36.01 13.33 -8.75
C ASP A 299 35.10 14.52 -9.11
N GLN A 300 35.62 15.44 -9.93
CA GLN A 300 34.90 16.62 -10.39
C GLN A 300 35.27 16.99 -11.84
N ALA A 301 34.29 17.44 -12.62
CA ALA A 301 34.46 17.83 -14.02
C ALA A 301 33.70 19.12 -14.35
N HIS A 302 34.19 19.87 -15.34
CA HIS A 302 33.47 21.06 -15.80
C HIS A 302 32.27 20.68 -16.68
N PRO A 303 31.15 21.44 -16.62
CA PRO A 303 29.96 21.15 -17.44
C PRO A 303 30.26 21.20 -18.94
N GLY A 304 31.17 22.08 -19.37
CA GLY A 304 31.58 22.17 -20.78
C GLY A 304 32.34 20.95 -21.31
N GLN A 305 32.79 20.04 -20.43
CA GLN A 305 33.43 18.79 -20.81
C GLN A 305 32.42 17.65 -21.00
N LEU A 306 31.17 17.83 -20.56
CA LEU A 306 30.13 16.82 -20.61
C LEU A 306 29.77 16.48 -22.07
N ARG A 307 29.77 15.19 -22.39
CA ARG A 307 29.33 14.67 -23.69
C ARG A 307 27.96 14.00 -23.61
N GLY A 308 27.64 13.42 -22.46
CA GLY A 308 26.38 12.73 -22.18
C GLY A 308 26.58 11.67 -21.10
N ALA A 309 25.61 10.76 -20.96
CA ALA A 309 25.70 9.64 -20.04
C ALA A 309 25.05 8.39 -20.65
N SER A 310 25.47 7.22 -20.19
CA SER A 310 24.88 5.94 -20.59
C SER A 310 24.81 4.96 -19.43
N THR A 311 23.93 3.98 -19.57
CA THR A 311 23.77 2.89 -18.63
C THR A 311 24.14 1.58 -19.28
N LYS A 312 24.82 0.70 -18.53
CA LYS A 312 25.16 -0.65 -18.97
C LYS A 312 25.04 -1.63 -17.83
N PHE A 313 24.48 -2.80 -18.11
CA PHE A 313 24.53 -3.93 -17.20
C PHE A 313 25.89 -4.63 -17.31
N ARG A 314 26.70 -4.58 -16.25
CA ARG A 314 27.98 -5.31 -16.14
C ARG A 314 27.85 -6.45 -15.13
N PRO A 315 28.77 -7.44 -15.10
CA PRO A 315 28.74 -8.52 -14.11
C PRO A 315 28.73 -8.03 -12.65
N ALA A 316 29.29 -6.84 -12.39
CA ALA A 316 29.31 -6.18 -11.09
C ALA A 316 28.00 -5.42 -10.75
N GLY A 317 27.05 -5.34 -11.69
CA GLY A 317 25.76 -4.66 -11.53
C GLY A 317 25.48 -3.63 -12.62
N HIS A 318 24.34 -2.94 -12.47
CA HIS A 318 23.97 -1.81 -13.33
C HIS A 318 24.98 -0.67 -13.12
N THR A 319 25.57 -0.17 -14.20
CA THR A 319 26.61 0.87 -14.16
C THR A 319 26.15 2.08 -14.95
N THR A 320 26.10 3.23 -14.29
CA THR A 320 25.83 4.53 -14.91
C THR A 320 27.16 5.22 -15.18
N SER A 321 27.45 5.52 -16.45
CA SER A 321 28.71 6.13 -16.89
C SER A 321 28.44 7.52 -17.46
N VAL A 322 29.13 8.54 -16.94
CA VAL A 322 29.09 9.92 -17.46
C VAL A 322 30.30 10.13 -18.35
N HIS A 323 30.05 10.51 -19.60
CA HIS A 323 31.06 10.63 -20.64
C HIS A 323 31.56 12.06 -20.79
N PHE A 324 32.86 12.19 -21.00
CA PHE A 324 33.53 13.48 -21.18
C PHE A 324 34.40 13.52 -22.45
N ARG A 325 34.71 14.73 -22.93
CA ARG A 325 35.51 14.91 -24.16
C ARG A 325 37.00 14.60 -23.98
N ASP A 326 37.59 15.02 -22.86
CA ASP A 326 39.05 15.04 -22.67
C ASP A 326 39.50 14.41 -21.35
N ARG A 327 38.73 13.44 -20.84
CA ARG A 327 39.03 12.77 -19.56
C ARG A 327 38.31 11.42 -19.45
N PRO A 328 38.73 10.54 -18.53
CA PRO A 328 38.02 9.31 -18.22
C PRO A 328 36.58 9.57 -17.74
N ASP A 329 35.73 8.58 -18.01
CA ASP A 329 34.33 8.57 -17.59
C ASP A 329 34.21 8.50 -16.05
N MET A 330 33.19 9.16 -15.50
CA MET A 330 32.78 8.95 -14.11
C MET A 330 31.76 7.81 -14.09
N GLU A 331 32.06 6.74 -13.36
CA GLU A 331 31.18 5.57 -13.27
C GLU A 331 30.61 5.43 -11.85
N LEU A 332 29.31 5.14 -11.76
CA LEU A 332 28.65 4.70 -10.54
C LEU A 332 28.06 3.31 -10.78
N VAL A 333 28.44 2.36 -9.94
CA VAL A 333 27.92 0.99 -9.95
C VAL A 333 26.81 0.87 -8.90
N GLY A 334 25.67 0.33 -9.30
CA GLY A 334 24.49 0.14 -8.46
C GLY A 334 23.37 1.14 -8.75
N GLY A 335 22.36 1.13 -7.89
CA GLY A 335 21.16 1.95 -8.02
C GLY A 335 20.07 1.33 -8.90
N ASP A 336 18.90 1.94 -8.87
CA ASP A 336 17.74 1.48 -9.62
C ASP A 336 17.96 1.71 -11.13
N PRO A 337 17.81 0.68 -11.98
CA PRO A 337 18.03 0.81 -13.43
C PRO A 337 17.16 1.89 -14.08
N SER A 338 15.90 2.03 -13.64
CA SER A 338 14.98 3.02 -14.23
C SER A 338 15.34 4.45 -13.84
N GLU A 339 15.75 4.68 -12.58
CA GLU A 339 16.29 5.97 -12.14
C GLU A 339 17.62 6.28 -12.84
N ALA A 340 18.47 5.27 -13.07
CA ALA A 340 19.74 5.40 -13.77
C ALA A 340 19.56 5.82 -15.25
N ASP A 341 18.62 5.18 -15.95
CA ASP A 341 18.29 5.48 -17.34
C ASP A 341 17.75 6.92 -17.45
N THR A 342 16.80 7.28 -16.59
CA THR A 342 16.22 8.64 -16.53
C THR A 342 17.30 9.70 -16.27
N PHE A 343 18.23 9.41 -15.34
CA PHE A 343 19.34 10.31 -15.05
C PHE A 343 20.31 10.44 -16.24
N ALA A 344 20.62 9.34 -16.92
CA ALA A 344 21.50 9.33 -18.08
C ALA A 344 20.90 10.10 -19.27
N GLU A 345 19.59 9.96 -19.50
CA GLU A 345 18.83 10.74 -20.47
C GLU A 345 18.86 12.24 -20.13
N ALA A 346 18.59 12.60 -18.89
CA ALA A 346 18.59 14.00 -18.44
C ALA A 346 19.98 14.66 -18.58
N LEU A 347 21.05 13.93 -18.24
CA LEU A 347 22.43 14.41 -18.45
C LEU A 347 22.78 14.55 -19.93
N THR A 348 22.30 13.64 -20.78
CA THR A 348 22.53 13.70 -22.22
C THR A 348 21.76 14.88 -22.85
N ALA A 349 20.54 15.13 -22.38
CA ALA A 349 19.76 16.33 -22.75
C ALA A 349 20.47 17.61 -22.31
N LEU A 350 21.02 17.64 -21.09
CA LEU A 350 21.81 18.77 -20.59
C LEU A 350 23.06 19.02 -21.45
N ALA A 351 23.77 17.97 -21.85
CA ALA A 351 24.97 18.05 -22.68
C ALA A 351 24.69 18.58 -24.10
N THR A 352 23.54 18.20 -24.66
CA THR A 352 23.16 18.51 -26.04
C THR A 352 22.44 19.85 -26.17
N THR A 353 21.56 20.17 -25.23
CA THR A 353 20.67 21.35 -25.29
C THR A 353 21.04 22.46 -24.31
N GLY A 354 21.91 22.18 -23.34
CA GLY A 354 22.20 23.09 -22.24
C GLY A 354 21.04 23.26 -21.24
N ARG A 355 19.97 22.46 -21.36
CA ARG A 355 18.78 22.51 -20.51
C ARG A 355 18.41 21.11 -20.02
N LEU A 356 17.80 21.05 -18.84
CA LEU A 356 17.17 19.82 -18.35
C LEU A 356 15.86 19.57 -19.09
N PRO A 357 15.46 18.30 -19.28
CA PRO A 357 14.11 17.99 -19.74
C PRO A 357 13.12 18.59 -18.74
N GLN A 358 12.16 19.39 -19.21
CA GLN A 358 11.03 19.79 -18.37
C GLN A 358 10.22 18.53 -18.08
N GLU A 359 9.93 18.25 -16.81
CA GLU A 359 8.87 17.30 -16.48
C GLU A 359 7.59 17.84 -17.14
N GLU A 360 7.12 17.19 -18.21
CA GLU A 360 5.76 17.40 -18.69
C GLU A 360 4.83 16.98 -17.54
N GLU A 361 4.11 17.94 -16.96
CA GLU A 361 2.99 17.67 -16.06
C GLU A 361 1.91 16.92 -16.86
N THR A 362 1.95 15.59 -16.84
CA THR A 362 0.85 14.72 -17.31
C THR A 362 0.14 14.07 -16.15
#